data_AF-A0AAU9GCS7-F1
#
_entry.id   AF-A0AAU9GCS7-F1
#
_cell.length_a   1.000
_cell.length_b   1.000
_cell.length_c   1.000
_cell.angle_alpha   90.00
_cell.angle_beta   90.00
_cell.angle_gamma   90.00
#
_symmetry.space_group_name_H-M   'P 1'
#
loop_
_entity.id
_entity.type
_entity.pdbx_description
1 polymer ?
#
loop_
_entity_poly.entity_id
_entity_poly.type
_entity_poly.pdbx_seq_one_letter_code
_entity_poly.pdbx_strand_id
1 'polypeptide(L)'
;MKFLLTLLLLGVVLVAAEEKYTTKYDNLDVDEILKSDRLFTNYFKCLVDTGKCTPEGRELKKSLPDALKTECSKCSEKQRANTDKVIRFIIDNKPEEWKQLQAKFDPEDIYIKRYRAQATDAGIKI
;
A
#
# COMPACT_ATOMS: atom_id res chain seq x y z
N MET A 1 13.04 -53.62 -30.11
CA MET A 1 14.26 -53.01 -30.68
C MET A 1 13.99 -51.54 -30.91
N LYS A 2 14.88 -50.69 -30.39
CA LYS A 2 15.23 -49.34 -30.88
C LYS A 2 14.11 -48.30 -30.84
N PHE A 3 14.05 -47.51 -29.76
CA PHE A 3 14.84 -46.29 -29.52
C PHE A 3 14.12 -45.04 -30.06
N LEU A 4 13.97 -44.09 -29.14
CA LEU A 4 14.03 -42.64 -29.38
C LEU A 4 12.83 -42.03 -30.10
N LEU A 5 11.95 -41.42 -29.31
CA LEU A 5 11.59 -40.01 -29.46
C LEU A 5 10.86 -39.56 -28.18
N THR A 6 11.63 -39.50 -27.09
CA THR A 6 11.31 -38.70 -25.92
C THR A 6 11.28 -37.24 -26.36
N LEU A 7 10.08 -36.73 -26.66
CA LEU A 7 9.85 -35.33 -26.97
C LEU A 7 9.95 -34.54 -25.66
N LEU A 8 11.10 -33.90 -25.50
CA LEU A 8 11.50 -33.07 -24.38
C LEU A 8 10.56 -31.85 -24.30
N LEU A 9 9.51 -31.94 -23.48
CA LEU A 9 8.70 -30.80 -23.05
C LEU A 9 9.57 -29.92 -22.12
N LEU A 10 10.40 -29.05 -22.71
CA LEU A 10 10.92 -27.89 -21.98
C LEU A 10 9.79 -26.87 -21.86
N GLY A 11 8.99 -27.01 -20.81
CA GLY A 11 8.17 -25.91 -20.32
C GLY A 11 9.11 -24.83 -19.81
N VAL A 12 9.33 -23.78 -20.60
CA VAL A 12 9.94 -22.54 -20.12
C VAL A 12 8.93 -21.92 -19.16
N VAL A 13 9.11 -22.18 -17.87
CA VAL A 13 8.41 -21.41 -16.83
C VAL A 13 9.03 -20.02 -16.86
N LEU A 14 8.39 -19.10 -17.59
CA LEU A 14 8.64 -17.67 -17.45
C LEU A 14 8.18 -17.29 -16.04
N VAL A 15 9.12 -17.31 -15.09
CA VAL A 15 8.94 -16.63 -13.81
C VAL A 15 9.00 -15.14 -14.14
N ALA A 16 7.83 -14.55 -14.39
CA ALA A 16 7.69 -13.10 -14.41
C ALA A 16 8.10 -12.62 -13.01
N ALA A 17 9.27 -12.01 -12.90
CA ALA A 17 9.67 -11.34 -11.67
C ALA A 17 8.67 -10.19 -11.46
N GLU A 18 7.70 -10.38 -10.55
CA GLU A 18 6.78 -9.31 -10.19
C GLU A 18 7.60 -8.16 -9.58
N GLU A 19 7.59 -7.00 -10.22
CA GLU A 19 8.21 -5.80 -9.66
C GLU A 19 7.48 -5.40 -8.38
N LYS A 20 8.09 -5.65 -7.22
CA LYS A 20 7.58 -5.22 -5.91
C LYS A 20 8.08 -3.83 -5.55
N TYR A 21 7.36 -3.14 -4.68
CA TYR A 21 7.88 -1.92 -4.05
C TYR A 21 9.08 -2.24 -3.18
N THR A 22 9.94 -1.24 -2.94
CA THR A 22 11.10 -1.44 -2.07
C THR A 22 10.65 -1.80 -0.66
N THR A 23 11.29 -2.82 -0.07
CA THR A 23 11.05 -3.26 1.31
C THR A 23 11.99 -2.60 2.31
N LYS A 24 12.83 -1.66 1.87
CA LYS A 24 13.83 -0.96 2.69
C LYS A 24 13.23 -0.34 3.96
N TYR A 25 11.98 0.09 3.89
CA TYR A 25 11.28 0.80 4.96
C TYR A 25 10.23 -0.06 5.67
N ASP A 26 10.17 -1.36 5.39
CA ASP A 26 9.17 -2.24 6.00
C ASP A 26 9.33 -2.35 7.52
N ASN A 27 10.52 -2.05 8.07
CA ASN A 27 10.81 -2.07 9.50
C ASN A 27 10.52 -0.76 10.24
N LEU A 28 9.89 0.22 9.59
CA LEU A 28 9.45 1.42 10.27
C LEU A 28 8.41 1.11 11.36
N ASP A 29 8.56 1.77 12.50
CA ASP A 29 7.57 1.72 13.57
C ASP A 29 6.39 2.63 13.22
N VAL A 30 5.39 2.02 12.58
CA VAL A 30 4.15 2.69 12.21
C VAL A 30 3.34 3.11 13.44
N ASP A 31 3.41 2.35 14.54
CA ASP A 31 2.66 2.67 15.75
C ASP A 31 3.22 3.93 16.43
N GLU A 32 4.54 4.09 16.46
CA GLU A 32 5.20 5.31 16.94
C GLU A 32 4.79 6.54 16.12
N ILE A 33 4.75 6.41 14.79
CA ILE A 33 4.35 7.50 13.90
C ILE A 33 2.91 7.91 14.15
N LEU A 34 1.98 6.95 14.22
CA LEU A 34 0.57 7.24 14.40
C LEU A 34 0.26 7.83 15.77
N LYS A 35 0.99 7.42 16.82
CA LYS A 35 0.83 7.94 18.19
C LYS A 35 1.49 9.30 18.40
N SER A 36 2.43 9.72 17.54
CA SER A 36 3.12 11.00 17.66
C SER A 36 2.54 12.02 16.70
N ASP A 37 1.81 13.01 17.21
CA ASP A 37 1.27 14.11 16.40
C ASP A 37 2.36 14.81 15.56
N ARG A 38 3.56 14.95 16.11
CA ARG A 38 4.71 15.53 15.40
C ARG A 38 5.12 14.69 14.19
N LEU A 39 5.28 13.38 14.38
CA LEU A 39 5.71 12.48 13.30
C LEU A 39 4.60 12.36 12.26
N PHE A 40 3.37 12.06 12.68
CA PHE A 40 2.20 11.99 11.81
C PHE A 40 2.07 13.26 10.95
N THR A 41 2.13 14.45 11.57
CA THR A 41 2.02 15.73 10.86
C THR A 41 3.10 15.89 9.79
N ASN A 42 4.32 15.44 10.05
CA ASN A 42 5.40 15.51 9.05
C ASN A 42 5.11 14.61 7.83
N TYR A 43 4.65 13.38 8.06
CA TYR A 43 4.25 12.48 6.97
C TYR A 43 3.05 13.04 6.22
N PHE A 44 2.01 13.49 6.93
CA PHE A 44 0.83 14.09 6.33
C PHE A 44 1.19 15.28 5.44
N LYS A 45 1.95 16.26 5.96
CA LYS A 45 2.38 17.43 5.18
C LYS A 45 3.20 17.06 3.95
N CYS A 46 4.07 16.05 4.06
CA CYS A 46 4.77 15.51 2.90
C CYS A 46 3.79 14.96 1.86
N LEU A 47 2.84 14.13 2.29
CA LEU A 47 1.84 13.51 1.40
C LEU A 47 0.97 14.55 0.70
N VAL A 48 0.61 15.65 1.37
CA VAL A 48 -0.24 16.72 0.80
C VAL A 48 0.52 17.91 0.18
N ASP A 49 1.83 17.80 -0.03
CA ASP A 49 2.67 18.86 -0.65
C ASP A 49 2.82 20.16 0.17
N THR A 50 2.60 20.13 1.48
CA THR A 50 2.71 21.31 2.36
C THR A 50 3.93 21.26 3.29
N GLY A 51 4.80 20.26 3.14
CA GLY A 51 6.01 20.13 3.95
C GLY A 51 7.08 19.25 3.29
N LYS A 52 8.25 19.19 3.95
CA LYS A 52 9.38 18.37 3.49
C LYS A 52 9.07 16.88 3.68
N CYS A 53 9.53 16.07 2.73
CA CYS A 53 9.47 14.62 2.83
C CYS A 53 10.80 14.04 3.33
N THR A 54 10.71 13.11 4.28
CA THR A 54 11.79 12.16 4.53
C THR A 54 11.95 11.20 3.34
N PRO A 55 13.06 10.44 3.23
CA PRO A 55 13.24 9.45 2.17
C PRO A 55 12.09 8.44 2.08
N GLU A 56 11.66 7.91 3.22
CA GLU A 56 10.54 6.97 3.33
C GLU A 56 9.19 7.61 2.98
N GLY A 57 8.91 8.85 3.45
CA GLY A 57 7.69 9.56 3.10
C GLY A 57 7.61 9.86 1.60
N ARG A 58 8.75 10.13 0.95
CA ARG A 58 8.83 10.32 -0.50
C ARG A 58 8.53 9.03 -1.27
N GLU A 59 9.06 7.91 -0.80
CA GLU A 59 8.81 6.61 -1.42
C GLU A 59 7.34 6.20 -1.30
N LEU A 60 6.76 6.38 -0.11
CA LEU A 60 5.33 6.18 0.12
C LEU A 60 4.50 7.05 -0.83
N LYS A 61 4.78 8.35 -0.87
CA LYS A 61 4.08 9.30 -1.74
C LYS A 61 4.11 8.90 -3.21
N LYS A 62 5.28 8.45 -3.69
CA LYS A 62 5.49 8.00 -5.07
C LYS A 62 4.69 6.73 -5.38
N SER A 63 4.59 5.81 -4.42
CA SER A 63 3.98 4.50 -4.61
C SER A 63 2.45 4.52 -4.42
N LEU A 64 1.92 5.46 -3.63
CA LEU A 64 0.49 5.53 -3.29
C LEU A 64 -0.46 5.49 -4.50
N PRO A 65 -0.30 6.31 -5.57
CA PRO A 65 -1.24 6.28 -6.70
C PRO A 65 -1.32 4.91 -7.38
N ASP A 66 -0.19 4.25 -7.56
CA ASP A 66 -0.13 2.91 -8.15
C ASP A 66 -0.72 1.85 -7.20
N ALA A 67 -0.39 1.94 -5.91
CA ALA A 67 -0.90 1.02 -4.89
C ALA A 67 -2.43 1.10 -4.77
N LEU A 68 -3.02 2.30 -4.79
CA LEU A 68 -4.47 2.47 -4.73
C LEU A 68 -5.16 1.95 -6.00
N LYS A 69 -4.56 2.20 -7.17
CA LYS A 69 -5.11 1.72 -8.46
C LYS A 69 -5.06 0.19 -8.57
N THR A 70 -3.95 -0.41 -8.14
CA THR A 70 -3.65 -1.85 -8.33
C THR A 70 -3.89 -2.71 -7.09
N GLU A 71 -4.58 -2.18 -6.08
CA GLU A 71 -4.90 -2.90 -4.84
C GLU A 71 -3.64 -3.47 -4.15
N CYS A 72 -2.61 -2.63 -4.11
CA CYS A 72 -1.33 -2.92 -3.50
C CYS A 72 -0.67 -4.17 -4.11
N SER A 73 -0.91 -4.51 -5.38
CA SER A 73 -0.39 -5.75 -6.03
C SER A 73 1.13 -5.95 -5.85
N LYS A 74 1.87 -4.84 -5.77
CA LYS A 74 3.33 -4.79 -5.59
C LYS A 74 3.79 -4.69 -4.13
N CYS A 75 2.87 -4.64 -3.18
CA CYS A 75 3.18 -4.49 -1.76
C CYS A 75 3.66 -5.79 -1.13
N SER A 76 4.60 -5.66 -0.19
CA SER A 76 4.95 -6.75 0.73
C SER A 76 3.80 -7.05 1.69
N GLU A 77 3.83 -8.21 2.35
CA GLU A 77 2.85 -8.56 3.38
C GLU A 77 2.85 -7.53 4.53
N LYS A 78 4.04 -7.06 4.92
CA LYS A 78 4.20 -6.06 5.98
C LYS A 78 3.63 -4.69 5.56
N GLN A 79 3.82 -4.30 4.30
CA GLN A 79 3.22 -3.09 3.76
C GLN A 79 1.69 -3.19 3.77
N ARG A 80 1.11 -4.31 3.35
CA ARG A 80 -0.36 -4.51 3.37
C ARG A 80 -0.93 -4.43 4.79
N ALA A 81 -0.31 -5.11 5.75
CA ALA A 81 -0.73 -5.07 7.14
C ALA A 81 -0.63 -3.66 7.75
N ASN A 82 0.46 -2.95 7.46
CA ASN A 82 0.65 -1.57 7.91
C ASN A 82 -0.34 -0.61 7.24
N THR A 83 -0.64 -0.78 5.96
CA THR A 83 -1.62 0.05 5.23
C THR A 83 -3.01 -0.06 5.87
N ASP A 84 -3.49 -1.27 6.13
CA ASP A 84 -4.80 -1.48 6.79
C ASP A 84 -4.85 -0.81 8.18
N LYS A 85 -3.80 -0.99 8.98
CA LYS A 85 -3.67 -0.33 10.29
C LYS A 85 -3.72 1.20 10.19
N VAL A 86 -2.92 1.78 9.29
CA VAL A 86 -2.82 3.24 9.11
C VAL A 86 -4.15 3.82 8.68
N ILE A 87 -4.85 3.17 7.75
CA ILE A 87 -6.09 3.68 7.19
C ILE A 87 -7.20 3.68 8.24
N ARG A 88 -7.36 2.59 9.00
CA ARG A 88 -8.31 2.55 10.14
C ARG A 88 -8.02 3.64 11.15
N PHE A 89 -6.75 3.77 11.55
CA PHE A 89 -6.36 4.80 12.51
C PHE A 89 -6.71 6.21 12.01
N ILE A 90 -6.40 6.54 10.76
CA ILE A 90 -6.63 7.87 10.20
C ILE A 90 -8.14 8.14 10.05
N ILE A 91 -8.93 7.17 9.60
CA ILE A 91 -10.40 7.30 9.50
C ILE A 91 -11.01 7.59 10.87
N ASP A 92 -10.60 6.85 11.90
CA ASP A 92 -11.20 6.95 13.23
C ASP A 92 -10.71 8.17 14.03
N ASN A 93 -9.44 8.54 13.89
CA ASN A 93 -8.78 9.50 14.78
C ASN A 93 -8.40 10.83 14.10
N LYS A 94 -8.32 10.87 12.77
CA LYS A 94 -7.83 12.02 11.99
C LYS A 94 -8.72 12.29 10.75
N PRO A 95 -10.04 12.51 10.94
CA PRO A 95 -11.01 12.57 9.85
C PRO A 95 -10.78 13.75 8.89
N GLU A 96 -10.21 14.86 9.36
CA GLU A 96 -9.92 16.01 8.50
C GLU A 96 -8.69 15.77 7.62
N GLU A 97 -7.67 15.09 8.14
CA GLU A 97 -6.53 14.62 7.35
C GLU A 97 -6.94 13.52 6.38
N TRP A 98 -7.84 12.62 6.79
CA TRP A 98 -8.42 11.60 5.91
C TRP A 98 -9.06 12.24 4.67
N LYS A 99 -9.94 13.23 4.86
CA LYS A 99 -10.60 13.95 3.75
C LYS A 99 -9.60 14.56 2.77
N GLN A 100 -8.52 15.16 3.29
CA GLN A 100 -7.48 15.75 2.45
C GLN A 100 -6.67 14.71 1.68
N LEU A 101 -6.32 13.59 2.31
CA LEU A 101 -5.63 12.48 1.65
C LEU A 101 -6.53 11.85 0.57
N GLN A 102 -7.80 11.62 0.87
CA GLN A 102 -8.79 11.08 -0.06
C GLN A 102 -8.96 12.00 -1.26
N ALA A 103 -9.18 13.30 -1.04
CA ALA A 103 -9.30 14.27 -2.13
C ALA A 103 -8.07 14.31 -3.04
N LYS A 104 -6.87 14.02 -2.51
CA LYS A 104 -5.63 14.02 -3.27
C LYS A 104 -5.37 12.72 -4.03
N PHE A 105 -5.58 11.57 -3.38
CA PHE A 105 -5.14 10.27 -3.88
C PHE A 105 -6.28 9.36 -4.37
N ASP A 106 -7.50 9.59 -3.91
CA ASP A 106 -8.71 8.82 -4.28
C ASP A 106 -9.91 9.76 -4.53
N PRO A 107 -9.83 10.73 -5.46
CA PRO A 107 -10.88 11.73 -5.68
C PRO A 107 -12.20 11.14 -6.21
N GLU A 108 -12.18 9.93 -6.75
CA GLU A 108 -13.35 9.21 -7.28
C GLU A 108 -13.93 8.19 -6.27
N ASP A 109 -13.35 8.12 -5.06
CA ASP A 109 -13.68 7.17 -4.01
C ASP A 109 -13.55 5.69 -4.42
N ILE A 110 -12.73 5.39 -5.42
CA ILE A 110 -12.59 4.04 -5.97
C ILE A 110 -11.93 3.13 -4.94
N TYR A 111 -10.87 3.61 -4.28
CA TYR A 111 -10.18 2.84 -3.26
C TYR A 111 -11.05 2.67 -2.01
N ILE A 112 -11.60 3.75 -1.46
CA ILE A 112 -12.36 3.67 -0.19
C ILE A 112 -13.62 2.81 -0.33
N LYS A 113 -14.31 2.84 -1.48
CA LYS A 113 -15.48 1.98 -1.73
C LYS A 113 -15.08 0.50 -1.70
N ARG A 114 -13.99 0.14 -2.37
CA ARG A 114 -13.46 -1.24 -2.36
C ARG A 114 -13.02 -1.66 -0.96
N TYR A 115 -12.29 -0.79 -0.27
CA TYR A 115 -11.82 -1.06 1.10
C TYR A 115 -12.98 -1.31 2.06
N ARG A 116 -14.04 -0.49 2.02
CA ARG A 116 -15.24 -0.68 2.84
C ARG A 116 -16.01 -1.95 2.48
N ALA A 117 -16.10 -2.31 1.20
CA ALA A 117 -16.71 -3.56 0.78
C ALA A 117 -15.95 -4.77 1.35
N GLN A 118 -14.62 -4.79 1.19
CA GLN A 118 -13.76 -5.84 1.74
C GLN A 118 -13.85 -5.93 3.27
N ALA A 119 -13.87 -4.79 3.96
CA ALA A 119 -14.04 -4.75 5.41
C ALA A 119 -15.40 -5.30 5.83
N THR A 120 -16.47 -4.93 5.13
CA THR A 120 -17.83 -5.42 5.39
C THR A 120 -17.92 -6.93 5.21
N ASP A 121 -17.34 -7.48 4.14
CA ASP A 121 -17.30 -8.92 3.87
C ASP A 121 -16.51 -9.67 4.96
N ALA A 122 -15.50 -9.03 5.55
CA ALA A 122 -14.73 -9.55 6.68
C ALA A 122 -15.41 -9.34 8.05
N GLY A 123 -16.61 -8.74 8.10
CA GLY A 123 -17.32 -8.44 9.35
C GLY A 123 -16.72 -7.28 10.16
N ILE A 124 -15.90 -6.44 9.53
CA ILE A 124 -15.23 -5.29 10.14
C ILE A 124 -16.01 -4.02 9.77
N LYS A 125 -16.40 -3.24 10.79
CA LYS A 125 -17.09 -1.96 10.58
C LYS A 125 -16.07 -0.84 10.42
N ILE A 126 -16.13 -0.13 9.28
CA ILE A 126 -15.31 1.04 8.93
C ILE A 126 -16.18 2.06 8.19
#